data_AF-B8FGH0-F1
#
_entry.id   AF-B8FGH0-F1
#
_cell.length_a   1.000
_cell.length_b   1.000
_cell.length_c   1.000
_cell.angle_alpha   90.00
_cell.angle_beta   90.00
_cell.angle_gamma   90.00
#
_symmetry.space_group_name_H-M   'P 1'
#
loop_
_entity.id
_entity.type
_entity.pdbx_description
1 polymer ?
#
loop_
_entity_poly.entity_id
_entity_poly.type
_entity_poly.pdbx_seq_one_letter_code
_entity_poly.pdbx_strand_id
1 'polypeptide(L)'
;MLEVKAIMNSSVEDVIGFKCCNLPDQNLEIQVKNAGEKPVKALSRFVLDAGEKQVELTTVYPPGGQVIQPGEAAAFYCNMDDEEWKLYSSITAFDDQGGSFSAAL
;
A
#
# COMPACT_ATOMS: atom_id res chain seq x y z
N MET A 1 2.76 -0.44 15.61
CA MET A 1 1.55 -1.04 15.02
C MET A 1 1.27 -0.25 13.76
N LEU A 2 1.18 -0.91 12.59
CA LEU A 2 0.86 -0.23 11.34
C LEU A 2 -0.65 -0.25 11.13
N GLU A 3 -1.21 0.89 10.74
CA GLU A 3 -2.57 1.06 10.24
C GLU A 3 -2.49 1.18 8.71
N VAL A 4 -3.34 0.45 8.00
CA VAL A 4 -3.34 0.40 6.53
C VAL A 4 -4.66 0.95 6.00
N LYS A 5 -4.59 1.75 4.94
CA LYS A 5 -5.75 2.25 4.21
C LYS A 5 -5.46 2.22 2.71
N ALA A 6 -6.37 1.67 1.93
CA ALA A 6 -6.32 1.70 0.48
C ALA A 6 -7.33 2.70 -0.09
N ILE A 7 -6.96 3.38 -1.15
CA ILE A 7 -7.75 4.42 -1.82
C ILE A 7 -7.61 4.21 -3.33
N MET A 8 -8.68 3.74 -3.97
CA MET A 8 -8.77 3.66 -5.42
C MET A 8 -9.04 5.04 -6.03
N ASN A 9 -8.50 5.26 -7.23
CA ASN A 9 -8.67 6.45 -8.04
C ASN A 9 -8.34 7.75 -7.28
N SER A 10 -7.28 7.70 -6.48
CA SER A 10 -6.74 8.87 -5.77
C SER A 10 -6.26 9.92 -6.77
N SER A 11 -6.33 11.21 -6.42
CA SER A 11 -5.82 12.31 -7.25
C SER A 11 -4.28 12.37 -7.29
N VAL A 12 -3.59 11.31 -6.86
CA VAL A 12 -2.14 11.25 -6.72
C VAL A 12 -1.44 11.13 -8.07
N GLU A 13 -2.08 10.56 -9.10
CA GLU A 13 -1.48 10.47 -10.44
C GLU A 13 -1.08 11.86 -10.96
N ASP A 14 -1.93 12.88 -10.73
CA ASP A 14 -1.64 14.29 -11.05
C ASP A 14 -0.42 14.84 -10.28
N VAL A 15 -0.12 14.29 -9.09
CA VAL A 15 0.99 14.72 -8.22
C VAL A 15 2.29 13.95 -8.51
N ILE A 16 2.21 12.66 -8.83
CA ILE A 16 3.36 11.81 -9.19
C ILE A 16 3.84 12.13 -10.60
N GLY A 17 2.93 12.34 -11.56
CA GLY A 17 3.26 12.73 -12.93
C GLY A 17 4.09 14.03 -13.01
N PHE A 18 3.99 14.89 -12.01
CA PHE A 18 4.76 16.13 -11.91
C PHE A 18 6.17 15.95 -11.31
N LYS A 19 6.44 14.90 -10.51
CA LYS A 19 7.65 14.85 -9.65
C LYS A 19 8.71 13.80 -10.01
N CYS A 20 8.39 12.60 -10.50
CA CYS A 20 9.35 11.70 -11.16
C CYS A 20 8.73 10.39 -11.68
N CYS A 21 9.46 9.75 -12.61
CA CYS A 21 9.32 8.36 -13.10
C CYS A 21 8.27 8.04 -14.18
N ASN A 22 7.33 8.94 -14.51
CA ASN A 22 6.32 8.71 -15.56
C ASN A 22 5.66 7.32 -15.42
N LEU A 23 5.31 6.94 -14.19
CA LEU A 23 4.65 5.68 -13.87
C LEU A 23 3.17 5.82 -14.26
N PRO A 24 2.72 5.25 -15.39
CA PRO A 24 1.35 5.40 -15.81
C PRO A 24 0.41 4.59 -14.89
N ASP A 25 -0.85 4.99 -14.86
CA ASP A 25 -1.96 4.21 -14.32
C ASP A 25 -1.78 3.82 -12.83
N GLN A 26 -1.15 4.69 -12.03
CA GLN A 26 -1.03 4.54 -10.57
C GLN A 26 -2.32 4.99 -9.88
N ASN A 27 -3.37 4.17 -10.00
CA ASN A 27 -4.69 4.50 -9.50
C ASN A 27 -4.98 3.98 -8.09
N LEU A 28 -4.19 3.04 -7.56
CA LEU A 28 -4.32 2.55 -6.18
C LEU A 28 -3.26 3.21 -5.28
N GLU A 29 -3.71 4.01 -4.30
CA GLU A 29 -2.90 4.53 -3.21
C GLU A 29 -3.08 3.69 -1.95
N ILE A 30 -1.97 3.27 -1.34
CA ILE A 30 -1.94 2.51 -0.09
C ILE A 30 -1.19 3.35 0.95
N GLN A 31 -1.93 3.85 1.94
CA GLN A 31 -1.39 4.60 3.07
C GLN A 31 -1.10 3.65 4.22
N VAL A 32 0.14 3.70 4.72
CA VAL A 32 0.60 2.94 5.87
C VAL A 32 1.02 3.93 6.94
N LYS A 33 0.32 3.96 8.08
CA LYS A 33 0.61 4.84 9.21
C LYS A 33 1.18 4.05 10.37
N ASN A 34 2.23 4.55 10.99
CA ASN A 34 2.75 3.95 12.22
C ASN A 34 2.05 4.55 13.45
N ALA A 35 1.10 3.81 14.01
CA ALA A 35 0.42 4.15 15.26
C ALA A 35 1.13 3.61 16.51
N GLY A 36 2.30 2.99 16.35
CA GLY A 36 3.13 2.52 17.47
C GLY A 36 4.12 3.55 18.00
N GLU A 37 4.92 3.14 18.97
CA GLU A 37 5.91 3.99 19.65
C GLU A 37 7.34 3.88 19.10
N LYS A 38 7.58 2.93 18.19
CA LYS A 38 8.91 2.67 17.60
C LYS A 38 8.86 2.81 16.09
N PRO A 39 9.96 3.23 15.44
CA PRO A 39 10.06 3.22 13.97
C PRO A 39 9.82 1.81 13.43
N VAL A 40 9.09 1.71 12.32
CA VAL A 40 8.80 0.45 11.64
C VAL A 40 9.14 0.59 10.18
N LYS A 41 9.85 -0.38 9.60
CA LYS A 41 10.08 -0.43 8.15
C LYS A 41 8.96 -1.21 7.49
N ALA A 42 8.03 -0.51 6.85
CA ALA A 42 7.00 -1.13 6.02
C ALA A 42 7.61 -1.55 4.69
N LEU A 43 7.43 -2.80 4.28
CA LEU A 43 7.89 -3.31 3.00
C LEU A 43 6.93 -2.89 1.88
N SER A 44 7.45 -2.71 0.66
CA SER A 44 6.65 -2.52 -0.55
C SER A 44 6.04 -3.85 -1.02
N ARG A 45 5.43 -4.59 -0.10
CA ARG A 45 4.82 -5.89 -0.27
C ARG A 45 3.42 -5.82 0.31
N PHE A 46 2.43 -6.08 -0.52
CA PHE A 46 1.02 -6.01 -0.13
C PHE A 46 0.28 -7.21 -0.71
N VAL A 47 -0.60 -7.80 0.08
CA VAL A 47 -1.44 -8.93 -0.34
C VAL A 47 -2.91 -8.53 -0.24
N LEU A 48 -3.63 -8.68 -1.34
CA LEU A 48 -5.08 -8.57 -1.40
C LEU A 48 -5.72 -9.94 -1.16
N ASP A 49 -6.82 -9.95 -0.41
CA ASP A 49 -7.53 -11.17 -0.02
C ASP A 49 -9.00 -11.12 -0.45
N ALA A 50 -9.42 -12.13 -1.20
CA ALA A 50 -10.79 -12.39 -1.67
C ALA A 50 -11.39 -13.65 -1.01
N GLY A 51 -10.95 -14.00 0.19
CA GLY A 51 -11.30 -15.24 0.87
C GLY A 51 -10.47 -16.42 0.40
N GLU A 52 -10.91 -17.12 -0.66
CA GLU A 52 -10.20 -18.31 -1.17
C GLU A 52 -8.98 -17.98 -2.06
N LYS A 53 -8.85 -16.71 -2.47
CA LYS A 53 -7.77 -16.24 -3.33
C LYS A 53 -7.02 -15.08 -2.68
N GLN A 54 -5.70 -15.18 -2.70
CA GLN A 54 -4.80 -14.10 -2.34
C GLN A 54 -3.93 -13.71 -3.53
N VAL A 55 -3.70 -12.42 -3.70
CA VAL A 55 -2.85 -11.86 -4.76
C VAL A 55 -1.85 -10.90 -4.15
N GLU A 56 -0.57 -11.09 -4.46
CA GLU A 56 0.49 -10.16 -4.08
C GLU A 56 0.64 -9.06 -5.14
N LEU A 57 0.68 -7.81 -4.70
CA LEU A 57 0.92 -6.65 -5.56
C LEU A 57 2.41 -6.60 -5.90
N THR A 58 2.75 -6.78 -7.18
CA THR A 58 4.14 -6.97 -7.64
C THR A 58 4.79 -5.69 -8.18
N THR A 59 4.02 -4.64 -8.44
CA THR A 59 4.46 -3.40 -9.10
C THR A 59 4.41 -2.18 -8.19
N VAL A 60 4.61 -2.39 -6.88
CA VAL A 60 4.44 -1.36 -5.85
C VAL A 60 5.61 -0.37 -5.84
N TYR A 61 5.28 0.92 -5.87
CA TYR A 61 6.19 2.04 -5.76
C TYR A 61 5.98 2.81 -4.44
N PRO A 62 7.02 3.35 -3.78
CA PRO A 62 8.43 3.11 -4.06
C PRO A 62 8.84 1.67 -3.71
N PRO A 63 9.87 1.08 -4.35
CA PRO A 63 10.34 -0.27 -4.05
C PRO A 63 11.18 -0.34 -2.77
N GLY A 64 11.31 -1.53 -2.17
CA GLY A 64 12.24 -1.82 -1.06
C GLY A 64 11.75 -1.44 0.36
N GLY A 65 10.61 -0.77 0.45
CA GLY A 65 9.98 -0.34 1.70
C GLY A 65 10.43 1.05 2.20
N GLN A 66 9.76 1.52 3.24
CA GLN A 66 9.99 2.83 3.87
C GLN A 66 10.03 2.70 5.38
N VAL A 67 10.95 3.40 6.04
CA VAL A 67 10.98 3.53 7.50
C VAL A 67 9.99 4.62 7.90
N ILE A 68 9.00 4.26 8.71
CA ILE A 68 7.92 5.14 9.15
C ILE A 68 8.10 5.42 10.64
N GLN A 69 8.30 6.69 11.01
CA GLN A 69 8.42 7.08 12.41
C GLN A 69 7.06 6.98 13.13
N PRO A 70 7.05 6.86 14.47
CA PRO A 70 5.83 6.98 15.26
C PRO A 70 5.00 8.22 14.90
N GLY A 71 3.74 8.03 14.55
CA GLY A 71 2.80 9.08 14.17
C GLY A 71 2.84 9.49 12.69
N GLU A 72 3.87 9.08 11.93
CA GLU A 72 3.98 9.36 10.50
C GLU A 72 3.24 8.34 9.64
N ALA A 73 3.03 8.72 8.37
CA ALA A 73 2.48 7.85 7.34
C ALA A 73 3.36 7.88 6.08
N ALA A 74 3.43 6.73 5.41
CA ALA A 74 4.01 6.59 4.08
C ALA A 74 2.92 6.16 3.10
N ALA A 75 3.04 6.61 1.86
CA ALA A 75 2.18 6.18 0.77
C ALA A 75 2.95 5.28 -0.19
N PHE A 76 2.25 4.28 -0.70
CA PHE A 76 2.68 3.36 -1.73
C PHE A 76 1.63 3.35 -2.85
N TYR A 77 2.06 3.02 -4.05
CA TYR A 77 1.26 3.16 -5.26
C TYR A 77 1.43 1.94 -6.14
N CYS A 78 0.36 1.49 -6.77
CA CYS A 78 0.42 0.53 -7.86
C CYS A 78 -0.76 0.73 -8.83
N ASN A 79 -0.71 0.01 -9.94
CA ASN A 79 -1.86 -0.14 -10.82
C ASN A 79 -2.82 -1.20 -10.25
N MET A 80 -4.12 -0.97 -10.40
CA MET A 80 -5.18 -1.91 -10.04
C MET A 80 -6.35 -1.75 -11.00
N ASP A 81 -6.88 -2.85 -11.54
CA ASP A 81 -8.11 -2.82 -12.32
C ASP A 81 -9.34 -2.61 -11.41
N ASP A 82 -10.27 -1.74 -11.82
CA ASP A 82 -11.45 -1.39 -11.03
C ASP A 82 -12.42 -2.57 -10.81
N GLU A 83 -12.55 -3.49 -11.79
CA GLU A 83 -13.39 -4.67 -11.65
C GLU A 83 -12.70 -5.74 -10.81
N GLU A 84 -11.38 -5.89 -10.95
CA GLU A 84 -10.59 -6.77 -10.09
C GLU A 84 -10.61 -6.32 -8.63
N TRP A 85 -10.53 -5.00 -8.37
CA TRP A 85 -10.54 -4.42 -7.03
C TRP A 85 -11.76 -4.86 -6.20
N LYS A 86 -12.94 -4.89 -6.83
CA LYS A 86 -14.22 -5.25 -6.20
C LYS A 86 -14.26 -6.69 -5.67
N LEU A 87 -13.32 -7.54 -6.10
CA LEU A 87 -13.25 -8.94 -5.68
C LEU A 87 -12.59 -9.09 -4.30
N TYR A 88 -11.80 -8.11 -3.86
CA TYR A 88 -11.01 -8.20 -2.64
C TYR A 88 -11.73 -7.52 -1.47
N SER A 89 -11.58 -8.09 -0.29
CA SER A 89 -12.22 -7.64 0.96
C SER A 89 -11.23 -7.08 1.98
N SER A 90 -9.94 -7.40 1.84
CA SER A 90 -8.90 -6.85 2.70
C SER A 90 -7.56 -6.72 1.98
N ILE A 91 -6.71 -5.86 2.51
CA ILE A 91 -5.31 -5.69 2.14
C ILE A 91 -4.42 -5.90 3.35
N THR A 92 -3.28 -6.55 3.16
CA THR A 92 -2.28 -6.81 4.20
C THR A 92 -0.94 -6.19 3.84
N ALA A 93 -0.41 -5.36 4.73
CA ALA A 93 0.95 -4.82 4.67
C ALA A 93 1.91 -5.65 5.55
N PHE A 94 3.19 -5.66 5.20
CA PHE A 94 4.23 -6.41 5.94
C PHE A 94 5.35 -5.48 6.40
N ASP A 95 5.95 -5.78 7.55
CA ASP A 95 7.18 -5.13 8.00
C ASP A 95 8.42 -6.02 7.80
N ASP A 96 9.60 -5.47 8.04
CA ASP A 96 10.87 -6.19 7.94
C ASP A 96 11.19 -7.12 9.12
N GLN A 97 10.32 -7.18 10.13
CA GLN A 97 10.41 -8.04 11.30
C GLN A 97 9.47 -9.26 11.23
N GLY A 98 8.73 -9.41 10.13
CA GLY A 98 7.77 -10.51 9.91
C GLY A 98 6.36 -10.22 10.43
N GLY A 99 6.07 -8.98 10.85
CA GLY A 99 4.75 -8.51 11.18
C GLY A 99 3.85 -8.36 9.94
N SER A 100 2.56 -8.62 10.12
CA SER A 100 1.53 -8.44 9.10
C SER A 100 0.37 -7.63 9.67
N PHE A 101 -0.16 -6.71 8.86
CA PHE A 101 -1.16 -5.72 9.28
C PHE A 101 -2.25 -5.65 8.20
N SER A 102 -3.42 -6.18 8.52
CA SER A 102 -4.55 -6.25 7.59
C SER A 102 -5.59 -5.17 7.86
N ALA A 103 -6.17 -4.62 6.80
CA ALA A 103 -7.28 -3.69 6.84
C ALA A 103 -8.35 -4.09 5.82
N ALA A 104 -9.62 -3.84 6.15
CA ALA A 104 -10.72 -4.05 5.22
C ALA A 104 -10.70 -3.00 4.08
N LEU A 105 -11.22 -3.40 2.92
CA LEU A 105 -11.32 -2.58 1.71
C LEU A 105 -12.72 -2.00 1.48
#